data_AF-A0A5N5NRE9-F1
#
_entry.id   AF-A0A5N5NRE9-F1
#
_cell.length_a   1.000
_cell.length_b   1.000
_cell.length_c   1.000
_cell.angle_alpha   90.00
_cell.angle_beta   90.00
_cell.angle_gamma   90.00
#
_symmetry.space_group_name_H-M   'P 1'
#
loop_
_entity.id
_entity.type
_entity.pdbx_description
1 polymer ?
#
loop_
_entity_poly.entity_id
_entity_poly.type
_entity_poly.pdbx_seq_one_letter_code
_entity_poly.pdbx_strand_id
1 'polypeptide(L)'
;MAALRSFAALAATALFTYVQATHIDLPACTAPFRPFVYSGCFADNTASGATLSFHSDADRYNMTVEGCMAECKGNGFRYAGLEYYGECYCGNSVNGPSVDESKCNYPCTGNKSEVCGGSNIISVYQDTTFNPIDETIISDYVSLGCYWDKSTSGKALSYPQNAVNGATLTTEKCLAQCKKGGYPFAGTEYSGECYCGVVLGNYTYQVADSECNMPCKGDKSQICGGSSRLSLYVSKQLESIEPCGYVPPPVVSSSTSIIQSSTTSTSTSCTSTTKPPTTTPKPTTTSTSICYSTTTIPSTCEYKCGKWCNDALPDFGDQTGCKSSHAHCKLQVASCFLSAGWPDSLKCFDFADWCSDVKDYCSTSPSKVKNYGKGNCFSSKPPKGGSPPTTKTVTVPCAPTTTAKTTAKPTTTTQCPIPTVTNICKQPTNRQYGYDAENPVGDIELPVVTCNDLKSEFASKPFKLYTNSDSKKCGGYGRPQVPNACADACKAQYDQCTATYAEGCRQPAQSGKGGNNYWDSWFGGGKRYRFARSSEDVPQTLSDIRKEIKKRTRWGWSGDNYNGALSKCKAQYNDCLSLNRGVSVNGKCGSFGSGW
;
A
#
# COMPACT_ATOMS: atom_id res chain seq x y z
N MET A 1 -47.31 -57.56 -33.75
CA MET A 1 -47.94 -56.85 -32.61
C MET A 1 -46.98 -56.87 -31.42
N ALA A 2 -47.21 -55.99 -30.44
CA ALA A 2 -46.42 -55.72 -29.22
C ALA A 2 -45.85 -56.96 -28.48
N ALA A 3 -44.85 -56.86 -27.59
CA ALA A 3 -44.53 -55.71 -26.74
C ALA A 3 -43.05 -55.60 -26.30
N LEU A 4 -42.67 -54.39 -25.88
CA LEU A 4 -41.42 -54.10 -25.18
C LEU A 4 -41.34 -54.85 -23.84
N ARG A 5 -40.15 -55.31 -23.45
CA ARG A 5 -39.73 -55.37 -22.04
C ARG A 5 -38.31 -54.86 -21.87
N SER A 6 -38.21 -53.71 -21.24
CA SER A 6 -36.97 -53.02 -20.92
C SER A 6 -36.23 -53.72 -19.78
N PHE A 7 -34.93 -53.94 -19.94
CA PHE A 7 -33.99 -54.01 -18.82
C PHE A 7 -32.95 -52.92 -19.02
N ALA A 8 -33.27 -51.72 -18.53
CA ALA A 8 -32.29 -50.65 -18.43
C ALA A 8 -31.34 -50.98 -17.28
N ALA A 9 -30.09 -51.32 -17.61
CA ALA A 9 -29.02 -51.31 -16.63
C ALA A 9 -28.81 -49.86 -16.20
N LEU A 10 -29.19 -49.51 -14.97
CA LEU A 10 -28.83 -48.25 -14.33
C LEU A 10 -27.33 -48.26 -14.01
N ALA A 11 -26.52 -48.05 -15.04
CA ALA A 11 -25.16 -47.59 -14.88
C ALA A 11 -25.23 -46.18 -14.29
N ALA A 12 -25.21 -46.10 -12.96
CA ALA A 12 -24.99 -44.85 -12.26
C ALA A 12 -23.55 -44.41 -12.50
N THR A 13 -23.29 -43.84 -13.67
CA THR A 13 -22.12 -42.99 -13.91
C THR A 13 -22.30 -41.78 -13.00
N ALA A 14 -21.82 -41.92 -11.77
CA ALA A 14 -21.51 -40.79 -10.92
C ALA A 14 -20.51 -39.94 -11.72
N LEU A 15 -21.02 -38.90 -12.36
CA LEU A 15 -20.23 -37.80 -12.86
C LEU A 15 -19.59 -37.16 -11.63
N PHE A 16 -18.47 -37.72 -11.19
CA PHE A 16 -17.48 -36.98 -10.45
C PHE A 16 -17.02 -35.86 -11.37
N THR A 17 -17.72 -34.74 -11.29
CA THR A 17 -17.17 -33.44 -11.66
C THR A 17 -15.93 -33.29 -10.80
N TYR A 18 -14.78 -33.66 -11.35
CA TYR A 18 -13.49 -33.24 -10.82
C TYR A 18 -13.49 -31.72 -10.87
N VAL A 19 -13.92 -31.10 -9.77
CA VAL A 19 -13.63 -29.71 -9.49
C VAL A 19 -12.14 -29.68 -9.20
N GLN A 20 -11.35 -29.64 -10.28
CA GLN A 20 -9.97 -29.21 -10.21
C GLN A 20 -10.02 -27.85 -9.50
N ALA A 21 -9.30 -27.73 -8.38
CA ALA A 21 -9.14 -26.46 -7.71
C ALA A 21 -8.22 -25.60 -8.57
N THR A 22 -8.79 -24.97 -9.60
CA THR A 22 -8.12 -23.95 -10.40
C THR A 22 -7.86 -22.78 -9.47
N HIS A 23 -6.64 -22.69 -8.95
CA HIS A 23 -6.15 -21.41 -8.46
C HIS A 23 -6.04 -20.46 -9.67
N ILE A 24 -6.12 -19.17 -9.41
CA ILE A 24 -5.89 -18.14 -10.41
C ILE A 24 -4.63 -17.42 -9.96
N ASP A 25 -3.55 -17.53 -10.72
CA ASP A 25 -2.33 -16.76 -10.50
C ASP A 25 -2.70 -15.27 -10.51
N LEU A 26 -2.46 -14.61 -9.37
CA LEU A 26 -2.48 -13.16 -9.29
C LEU A 26 -1.24 -12.64 -10.03
N PRO A 27 -1.34 -11.51 -10.75
CA PRO A 27 -0.21 -11.00 -11.50
C PRO A 27 0.97 -10.67 -10.58
N ALA A 28 2.19 -10.98 -11.05
CA ALA A 28 3.44 -10.58 -10.41
C ALA A 28 3.43 -9.16 -9.84
N CYS A 29 4.12 -8.99 -8.72
CA CYS A 29 4.23 -7.71 -8.03
C CYS A 29 4.97 -6.66 -8.88
N THR A 30 4.21 -5.79 -9.53
CA THR A 30 4.73 -4.72 -10.39
C THR A 30 5.23 -3.49 -9.62
N ALA A 31 4.92 -3.41 -8.32
CA ALA A 31 5.50 -2.40 -7.43
C ALA A 31 6.87 -2.89 -6.92
N PRO A 32 7.89 -2.02 -6.77
CA PRO A 32 9.10 -2.36 -6.04
C PRO A 32 8.74 -2.81 -4.62
N PHE A 33 9.18 -4.02 -4.26
CA PHE A 33 9.07 -4.63 -2.95
C PHE A 33 10.48 -4.93 -2.40
N ARG A 34 10.65 -5.14 -1.09
CA ARG A 34 11.91 -5.68 -0.56
C ARG A 34 12.18 -7.07 -1.16
N PRO A 35 13.26 -7.29 -1.94
CA PRO A 35 13.54 -8.58 -2.56
C PRO A 35 13.69 -9.69 -1.52
N PHE A 36 13.36 -10.92 -1.90
CA PHE A 36 13.49 -12.06 -1.01
C PHE A 36 14.97 -12.36 -0.76
N VAL A 37 15.29 -12.85 0.43
CA VAL A 37 16.66 -13.20 0.81
C VAL A 37 16.89 -14.69 0.56
N TYR A 38 17.98 -15.05 -0.12
CA TYR A 38 18.33 -16.46 -0.35
C TYR A 38 18.38 -17.23 0.97
N SER A 39 17.68 -18.35 1.00
CA SER A 39 17.44 -19.18 2.20
C SER A 39 18.06 -20.57 2.09
N GLY A 40 18.70 -20.89 0.96
CA GLY A 40 19.48 -22.11 0.76
C GLY A 40 18.95 -23.01 -0.35
N CYS A 41 19.69 -24.08 -0.59
CA CYS A 41 19.37 -25.12 -1.55
C CYS A 41 18.60 -26.29 -0.91
N PHE A 42 17.53 -26.76 -1.55
CA PHE A 42 16.66 -27.83 -1.04
C PHE A 42 16.38 -28.89 -2.11
N ALA A 43 16.15 -30.14 -1.71
CA ALA A 43 15.61 -31.16 -2.61
C ALA A 43 14.10 -30.93 -2.81
N ASP A 44 13.60 -31.10 -4.03
CA ASP A 44 12.16 -31.04 -4.34
C ASP A 44 11.61 -32.42 -4.74
N ASN A 45 10.28 -32.54 -4.86
CA ASN A 45 9.53 -33.72 -5.28
C ASN A 45 9.94 -35.01 -4.53
N THR A 46 10.06 -34.89 -3.22
CA THR A 46 10.47 -35.98 -2.32
C THR A 46 9.31 -36.93 -2.00
N ALA A 47 9.58 -38.02 -1.27
CA ALA A 47 8.53 -38.90 -0.74
C ALA A 47 7.53 -38.18 0.21
N SER A 48 7.89 -36.99 0.71
CA SER A 48 7.02 -36.11 1.53
C SER A 48 6.17 -35.14 0.70
N GLY A 49 6.33 -35.13 -0.63
CA GLY A 49 5.74 -34.17 -1.56
C GLY A 49 6.71 -33.08 -2.01
N ALA A 50 6.14 -32.06 -2.67
CA ALA A 50 6.86 -30.87 -3.14
C ALA A 50 7.30 -29.96 -1.99
N THR A 51 8.43 -29.29 -2.18
CA THR A 51 9.08 -28.45 -1.16
C THR A 51 8.37 -27.12 -0.99
N LEU A 52 7.93 -26.52 -2.10
CA LEU A 52 7.02 -25.39 -2.15
C LEU A 52 5.68 -25.87 -2.75
N SER A 53 4.57 -25.38 -2.20
CA SER A 53 3.24 -25.98 -2.39
C SER A 53 2.48 -25.54 -3.64
N PHE A 54 3.03 -24.60 -4.40
CA PHE A 54 2.41 -23.96 -5.55
C PHE A 54 3.44 -23.88 -6.68
N HIS A 55 3.05 -24.27 -7.89
CA HIS A 55 3.83 -24.08 -9.11
C HIS A 55 3.10 -23.01 -9.94
N SER A 56 3.77 -21.93 -10.29
CA SER A 56 3.18 -20.83 -11.07
C SER A 56 3.15 -21.16 -12.56
N ASP A 57 2.17 -20.59 -13.27
CA ASP A 57 2.08 -20.62 -14.74
C ASP A 57 3.03 -19.60 -15.43
N ALA A 58 3.90 -18.91 -14.68
CA ALA A 58 4.85 -17.93 -15.21
C ALA A 58 5.85 -18.52 -16.22
N ASP A 59 6.26 -17.72 -17.22
CA ASP A 59 7.07 -18.18 -18.35
C ASP A 59 8.50 -18.59 -17.95
N ARG A 60 8.71 -19.90 -17.76
CA ARG A 60 10.01 -20.51 -17.47
C ARG A 60 11.10 -20.26 -18.52
N TYR A 61 10.77 -19.82 -19.75
CA TYR A 61 11.76 -19.59 -20.81
C TYR A 61 12.41 -18.19 -20.76
N ASN A 62 11.89 -17.29 -19.92
CA ASN A 62 12.46 -15.96 -19.69
C ASN A 62 12.48 -15.61 -18.19
N MET A 63 12.76 -16.59 -17.34
CA MET A 63 12.70 -16.45 -15.88
C MET A 63 13.98 -15.82 -15.31
N THR A 64 13.81 -14.94 -14.33
CA THR A 64 14.88 -14.46 -13.44
C THR A 64 14.48 -14.71 -11.98
N VAL A 65 15.44 -14.64 -11.08
CA VAL A 65 15.22 -14.74 -9.63
C VAL A 65 14.21 -13.68 -9.17
N GLU A 66 14.34 -12.44 -9.63
CA GLU A 66 13.39 -11.36 -9.31
C GLU A 66 12.01 -11.59 -9.91
N GLY A 67 11.94 -12.19 -11.11
CA GLY A 67 10.67 -12.57 -11.76
C GLY A 67 9.86 -13.51 -10.88
N CYS A 68 10.47 -14.61 -10.42
CA CYS A 68 9.78 -15.57 -9.55
C CYS A 68 9.50 -14.98 -8.14
N MET A 69 10.41 -14.17 -7.58
CA MET A 69 10.12 -13.43 -6.34
C MET A 69 8.89 -12.52 -6.49
N ALA A 70 8.79 -11.78 -7.61
CA ALA A 70 7.68 -10.88 -7.87
C ALA A 70 6.36 -11.66 -8.04
N GLU A 71 6.38 -12.80 -8.72
CA GLU A 71 5.24 -13.69 -8.88
C GLU A 71 4.74 -14.22 -7.53
N CYS A 72 5.63 -14.82 -6.73
CA CYS A 72 5.27 -15.35 -5.42
C CYS A 72 4.84 -14.26 -4.43
N LYS A 73 5.48 -13.08 -4.46
CA LYS A 73 5.07 -11.91 -3.68
C LYS A 73 3.68 -11.41 -4.12
N GLY A 74 3.41 -11.37 -5.43
CA GLY A 74 2.11 -10.97 -5.99
C GLY A 74 0.98 -11.87 -5.54
N ASN A 75 1.26 -13.18 -5.45
CA ASN A 75 0.35 -14.20 -4.93
C ASN A 75 0.33 -14.32 -3.39
N GLY A 76 1.05 -13.45 -2.65
CA GLY A 76 1.01 -13.39 -1.19
C GLY A 76 1.79 -14.50 -0.46
N PHE A 77 2.72 -15.18 -1.13
CA PHE A 77 3.54 -16.23 -0.52
C PHE A 77 4.78 -15.71 0.20
N ARG A 78 5.17 -16.43 1.25
CA ARG A 78 6.38 -16.17 2.05
C ARG A 78 7.68 -16.64 1.40
N TYR A 79 7.61 -17.66 0.56
CA TYR A 79 8.78 -18.25 -0.11
C TYR A 79 8.56 -18.29 -1.61
N ALA A 80 9.63 -18.00 -2.34
CA ALA A 80 9.77 -18.23 -3.76
C ALA A 80 10.89 -19.24 -3.95
N GLY A 81 10.81 -20.05 -4.99
CA GLY A 81 11.87 -20.99 -5.32
C GLY A 81 11.93 -21.28 -6.80
N LEU A 82 13.14 -21.46 -7.30
CA LEU A 82 13.39 -21.69 -8.72
C LEU A 82 14.01 -23.09 -8.90
N GLU A 83 13.38 -23.91 -9.73
CA GLU A 83 13.84 -25.23 -10.15
C GLU A 83 14.21 -25.21 -11.66
N TYR A 84 14.97 -26.21 -12.11
CA TYR A 84 15.13 -26.56 -13.52
C TYR A 84 15.25 -25.38 -14.51
N TYR A 85 16.25 -24.50 -14.30
CA TYR A 85 16.55 -23.30 -15.11
C TYR A 85 15.54 -22.15 -15.04
N GLY A 86 14.37 -22.30 -14.41
CA GLY A 86 13.37 -21.22 -14.36
C GLY A 86 11.92 -21.63 -14.05
N GLU A 87 11.67 -22.84 -13.58
CA GLU A 87 10.34 -23.24 -13.09
C GLU A 87 10.11 -22.58 -11.72
N CYS A 88 9.08 -21.74 -11.62
CA CYS A 88 8.84 -20.92 -10.44
C CYS A 88 7.82 -21.58 -9.52
N TYR A 89 8.22 -21.79 -8.28
CA TYR A 89 7.38 -22.33 -7.22
C TYR A 89 7.25 -21.33 -6.08
N CYS A 90 6.10 -21.34 -5.43
CA CYS A 90 5.80 -20.49 -4.29
C CYS A 90 5.29 -21.32 -3.11
N GLY A 91 5.49 -20.83 -1.89
CA GLY A 91 5.01 -21.56 -0.72
C GLY A 91 5.00 -20.71 0.54
N ASN A 92 4.31 -21.22 1.56
CA ASN A 92 4.24 -20.56 2.86
C ASN A 92 5.02 -21.29 3.98
N SER A 93 5.52 -22.48 3.66
CA SER A 93 6.54 -23.23 4.39
C SER A 93 7.52 -23.86 3.39
N VAL A 94 8.71 -24.26 3.86
CA VAL A 94 9.70 -25.04 3.10
C VAL A 94 9.70 -26.45 3.67
N ASN A 95 9.21 -27.43 2.89
CA ASN A 95 8.93 -28.78 3.41
C ASN A 95 9.99 -29.83 3.01
N GLY A 96 10.92 -29.48 2.11
CA GLY A 96 12.02 -30.34 1.69
C GLY A 96 13.24 -30.28 2.60
N PRO A 97 14.11 -31.30 2.56
CA PRO A 97 15.39 -31.26 3.24
C PRO A 97 16.37 -30.33 2.51
N SER A 98 17.16 -29.57 3.26
CA SER A 98 18.28 -28.81 2.70
C SER A 98 19.35 -29.77 2.16
N VAL A 99 20.01 -29.35 1.08
CA VAL A 99 21.07 -30.08 0.38
C VAL A 99 22.28 -29.18 0.16
N ASP A 100 23.38 -29.79 -0.28
CA ASP A 100 24.60 -29.06 -0.63
C ASP A 100 24.33 -27.99 -1.72
N GLU A 101 24.79 -26.76 -1.46
CA GLU A 101 24.64 -25.60 -2.34
C GLU A 101 25.16 -25.84 -3.77
N SER A 102 26.16 -26.71 -3.95
CA SER A 102 26.66 -27.07 -5.29
C SER A 102 25.63 -27.74 -6.19
N LYS A 103 24.48 -28.20 -5.66
CA LYS A 103 23.37 -28.73 -6.45
C LYS A 103 22.45 -27.65 -7.02
N CYS A 104 22.43 -26.46 -6.42
CA CYS A 104 21.76 -25.28 -6.96
C CYS A 104 22.75 -24.56 -7.89
N ASN A 105 22.81 -24.98 -9.15
CA ASN A 105 23.82 -24.52 -10.10
C ASN A 105 23.32 -24.32 -11.54
N TYR A 106 22.03 -24.52 -11.81
CA TYR A 106 21.47 -24.29 -13.14
C TYR A 106 21.28 -22.78 -13.35
N PRO A 107 21.78 -22.20 -14.45
CA PRO A 107 21.61 -20.78 -14.74
C PRO A 107 20.15 -20.46 -15.08
N CYS A 108 19.67 -19.29 -14.71
CA CYS A 108 18.31 -18.86 -15.10
C CYS A 108 18.19 -18.62 -16.61
N THR A 109 17.04 -18.96 -17.18
CA THR A 109 16.76 -18.79 -18.63
C THR A 109 16.78 -17.33 -19.08
N GLY A 110 16.17 -16.43 -18.31
CA GLY A 110 16.14 -14.98 -18.56
C GLY A 110 17.43 -14.25 -18.15
N ASN A 111 18.14 -14.73 -17.12
CA ASN A 111 19.44 -14.19 -16.74
C ASN A 111 20.48 -15.27 -16.38
N LYS A 112 21.42 -15.54 -17.29
CA LYS A 112 22.47 -16.57 -17.10
C LYS A 112 23.51 -16.24 -16.04
N SER A 113 23.47 -15.06 -15.43
CA SER A 113 24.30 -14.70 -14.26
C SER A 113 23.66 -15.03 -12.91
N GLU A 114 22.41 -15.51 -12.91
CA GLU A 114 21.67 -15.95 -11.73
C GLU A 114 21.53 -17.48 -11.69
N VAL A 115 21.16 -18.01 -10.52
CA VAL A 115 20.98 -19.45 -10.26
C VAL A 115 19.50 -19.75 -10.04
N CYS A 116 19.00 -20.76 -10.77
CA CYS A 116 17.62 -21.25 -10.79
C CYS A 116 17.60 -22.76 -10.50
N GLY A 117 18.07 -23.14 -9.30
CA GLY A 117 17.99 -24.51 -8.80
C GLY A 117 18.84 -25.54 -9.56
N GLY A 118 18.24 -26.71 -9.77
CA GLY A 118 18.80 -27.88 -10.44
C GLY A 118 17.69 -28.85 -10.85
N SER A 119 17.98 -30.14 -11.03
CA SER A 119 16.98 -31.17 -11.35
C SER A 119 16.45 -31.84 -10.08
N ASN A 120 15.17 -31.63 -9.74
CA ASN A 120 14.57 -31.92 -8.42
C ASN A 120 15.31 -31.21 -7.27
N ILE A 121 15.82 -30.02 -7.53
CA ILE A 121 16.60 -29.20 -6.59
C ILE A 121 16.16 -27.74 -6.76
N ILE A 122 15.71 -27.13 -5.67
CA ILE A 122 15.09 -25.80 -5.68
C ILE A 122 15.94 -24.79 -4.90
N SER A 123 16.27 -23.67 -5.54
CA SER A 123 16.90 -22.51 -4.91
C SER A 123 15.83 -21.68 -4.22
N VAL A 124 15.77 -21.69 -2.88
CA VAL A 124 14.68 -21.05 -2.13
C VAL A 124 15.09 -19.68 -1.62
N TYR A 125 14.16 -18.74 -1.69
CA TYR A 125 14.28 -17.37 -1.20
C TYR A 125 13.10 -17.05 -0.28
N GLN A 126 13.34 -16.31 0.80
CA GLN A 126 12.35 -15.94 1.80
C GLN A 126 12.03 -14.44 1.76
N ASP A 127 10.75 -14.13 1.77
CA ASP A 127 10.25 -12.81 2.08
C ASP A 127 10.42 -12.51 3.59
N THR A 128 11.38 -11.64 3.87
CA THR A 128 11.70 -11.19 5.24
C THR A 128 10.67 -10.20 5.81
N THR A 129 9.59 -9.89 5.08
CA THR A 129 8.47 -9.03 5.53
C THR A 129 7.37 -9.81 6.25
N PHE A 130 7.44 -11.14 6.31
CA PHE A 130 6.55 -11.95 7.15
C PHE A 130 7.13 -12.09 8.57
N ASN A 131 6.30 -11.94 9.59
CA ASN A 131 6.72 -12.19 10.98
C ASN A 131 7.04 -13.68 11.21
N PRO A 132 7.87 -14.07 12.18
CA PRO A 132 8.16 -15.48 12.49
C PRO A 132 6.88 -16.28 12.80
N ILE A 133 6.74 -17.49 12.23
CA ILE A 133 5.54 -18.34 12.42
C ILE A 133 5.39 -18.75 13.90
N ASP A 134 6.52 -18.92 14.60
CA ASP A 134 6.57 -19.35 16.01
C ASP A 134 5.99 -18.31 16.98
N GLU A 135 5.96 -17.03 16.58
CA GLU A 135 5.36 -15.93 17.38
C GLU A 135 3.83 -15.89 17.26
N THR A 136 3.25 -16.51 16.23
CA THR A 136 1.79 -16.55 16.02
C THR A 136 1.15 -17.65 16.88
N ILE A 137 -0.03 -17.40 17.44
CA ILE A 137 -0.84 -18.39 18.18
C ILE A 137 -2.22 -18.59 17.53
N ILE A 138 -2.91 -19.68 17.87
CA ILE A 138 -4.22 -20.04 17.26
C ILE A 138 -5.26 -18.91 17.46
N SER A 139 -5.20 -18.21 18.60
CA SER A 139 -6.10 -17.09 18.89
C SER A 139 -5.83 -15.81 18.08
N ASP A 140 -4.76 -15.74 17.29
CA ASP A 140 -4.52 -14.63 16.36
C ASP A 140 -5.38 -14.76 15.09
N TYR A 141 -5.98 -15.93 14.85
CA TYR A 141 -6.98 -16.12 13.81
C TYR A 141 -8.32 -15.54 14.25
N VAL A 142 -8.70 -14.42 13.65
CA VAL A 142 -9.98 -13.76 13.86
C VAL A 142 -10.98 -14.26 12.81
N SER A 143 -12.19 -14.59 13.24
CA SER A 143 -13.29 -14.94 12.32
C SER A 143 -13.66 -13.73 11.45
N LEU A 144 -13.76 -13.96 10.14
CA LEU A 144 -14.30 -13.01 9.17
C LEU A 144 -15.81 -13.24 8.91
N GLY A 145 -16.40 -14.29 9.48
CA GLY A 145 -17.79 -14.68 9.26
C GLY A 145 -17.97 -15.74 8.17
N CYS A 146 -19.19 -15.85 7.64
CA CYS A 146 -19.54 -16.84 6.63
C CYS A 146 -19.32 -16.33 5.19
N TYR A 147 -18.67 -17.13 4.34
CA TYR A 147 -18.38 -16.78 2.94
C TYR A 147 -18.96 -17.79 1.96
N TRP A 148 -19.30 -17.29 0.77
CA TRP A 148 -19.73 -18.12 -0.36
C TRP A 148 -18.55 -18.87 -0.99
N ASP A 149 -18.59 -20.20 -1.03
CA ASP A 149 -17.52 -21.07 -1.56
C ASP A 149 -18.01 -21.98 -2.71
N LYS A 150 -18.62 -21.37 -3.73
CA LYS A 150 -19.04 -22.05 -4.96
C LYS A 150 -18.99 -21.11 -6.15
N SER A 151 -17.81 -20.88 -6.70
CA SER A 151 -17.66 -20.14 -7.94
C SER A 151 -17.42 -21.07 -9.13
N THR A 152 -17.66 -20.56 -10.34
CA THR A 152 -17.21 -21.17 -11.60
C THR A 152 -15.71 -21.01 -11.85
N SER A 153 -14.99 -20.41 -10.90
CA SER A 153 -13.62 -19.90 -11.03
C SER A 153 -12.68 -20.40 -9.93
N GLY A 154 -13.10 -21.39 -9.14
CA GLY A 154 -12.33 -21.97 -8.03
C GLY A 154 -13.02 -21.86 -6.66
N LYS A 155 -12.31 -22.36 -5.65
CA LYS A 155 -12.69 -22.31 -4.21
C LYS A 155 -12.28 -20.97 -3.59
N ALA A 156 -12.91 -20.59 -2.49
CA ALA A 156 -12.54 -19.43 -1.70
C ALA A 156 -11.13 -19.56 -1.09
N LEU A 157 -10.75 -20.78 -0.71
CA LEU A 157 -9.40 -21.16 -0.25
C LEU A 157 -8.90 -22.39 -1.01
N SER A 158 -7.74 -22.28 -1.67
CA SER A 158 -7.27 -23.28 -2.64
C SER A 158 -6.62 -24.53 -2.05
N TYR A 159 -6.22 -24.56 -0.77
CA TYR A 159 -5.39 -25.63 -0.19
C TYR A 159 -6.16 -26.55 0.77
N PRO A 160 -6.80 -27.65 0.28
CA PRO A 160 -7.46 -28.63 1.13
C PRO A 160 -6.48 -29.34 2.08
N GLN A 161 -6.82 -29.38 3.36
CA GLN A 161 -6.02 -30.04 4.39
C GLN A 161 -6.43 -31.49 4.59
N ASN A 162 -6.19 -32.33 3.58
CA ASN A 162 -6.57 -33.75 3.56
C ASN A 162 -5.96 -34.58 4.71
N ALA A 163 -4.89 -34.10 5.35
CA ALA A 163 -4.30 -34.71 6.55
C ALA A 163 -5.14 -34.51 7.83
N VAL A 164 -6.11 -33.59 7.83
CA VAL A 164 -7.00 -33.36 8.97
C VAL A 164 -8.17 -34.34 8.91
N ASN A 165 -8.30 -35.19 9.93
CA ASN A 165 -9.39 -36.15 9.99
C ASN A 165 -10.76 -35.45 10.15
N GLY A 166 -11.47 -35.32 9.03
CA GLY A 166 -12.78 -34.69 8.94
C GLY A 166 -13.87 -35.28 9.84
N ALA A 167 -13.76 -36.55 10.25
CA ALA A 167 -14.70 -37.15 11.22
C ALA A 167 -14.52 -36.60 12.64
N THR A 168 -13.41 -35.92 12.93
CA THR A 168 -13.10 -35.32 14.24
C THR A 168 -12.79 -33.82 14.14
N LEU A 169 -13.11 -33.17 13.02
CA LEU A 169 -12.78 -31.77 12.78
C LEU A 169 -13.41 -30.87 13.85
N THR A 170 -12.61 -29.93 14.35
CA THR A 170 -13.05 -28.72 15.05
C THR A 170 -12.41 -27.53 14.35
N THR A 171 -12.89 -26.32 14.60
CA THR A 171 -12.28 -25.10 14.06
C THR A 171 -10.83 -24.99 14.50
N GLU A 172 -10.50 -25.24 15.78
CA GLU A 172 -9.12 -25.16 16.29
C GLU A 172 -8.17 -26.13 15.58
N LYS A 173 -8.63 -27.33 15.22
CA LYS A 173 -7.82 -28.27 14.43
C LYS A 173 -7.50 -27.73 13.04
N CYS A 174 -8.44 -27.04 12.40
CA CYS A 174 -8.19 -26.42 11.11
C CYS A 174 -7.23 -25.22 11.23
N LEU A 175 -7.48 -24.33 12.20
CA LEU A 175 -6.61 -23.18 12.48
C LEU A 175 -5.18 -23.62 12.83
N ALA A 176 -5.01 -24.65 13.66
CA ALA A 176 -3.71 -25.20 14.02
C ALA A 176 -2.96 -25.77 12.80
N GLN A 177 -3.68 -26.45 11.90
CA GLN A 177 -3.09 -26.99 10.67
C GLN A 177 -2.69 -25.87 9.69
N CYS A 178 -3.54 -24.87 9.48
CA CYS A 178 -3.20 -23.73 8.62
C CYS A 178 -2.04 -22.90 9.20
N LYS A 179 -2.01 -22.69 10.54
CA LYS A 179 -0.88 -22.07 11.24
C LYS A 179 0.42 -22.86 11.00
N LYS A 180 0.36 -24.19 11.10
CA LYS A 180 1.52 -25.06 10.86
C LYS A 180 2.06 -24.95 9.43
N GLY A 181 1.19 -24.75 8.44
CA GLY A 181 1.57 -24.41 7.06
C GLY A 181 1.93 -22.94 6.84
N GLY A 182 1.81 -22.08 7.85
CA GLY A 182 2.06 -20.64 7.79
C GLY A 182 0.95 -19.81 7.12
N TYR A 183 -0.16 -20.42 6.70
CA TYR A 183 -1.20 -19.76 5.90
C TYR A 183 -1.96 -18.68 6.69
N PRO A 184 -2.07 -17.42 6.22
CA PRO A 184 -2.84 -16.39 6.90
C PRO A 184 -4.34 -16.69 6.92
N PHE A 185 -4.90 -17.33 5.89
CA PHE A 185 -6.31 -17.72 5.85
C PHE A 185 -6.53 -19.19 6.18
N ALA A 186 -7.58 -19.45 6.93
CA ALA A 186 -8.07 -20.77 7.29
C ALA A 186 -9.59 -20.79 7.20
N GLY A 187 -10.19 -21.92 6.83
CA GLY A 187 -11.64 -22.04 6.79
C GLY A 187 -12.16 -23.46 6.86
N THR A 188 -13.34 -23.60 7.44
CA THR A 188 -14.04 -24.88 7.61
C THR A 188 -15.32 -24.93 6.78
N GLU A 189 -15.53 -26.05 6.08
CA GLU A 189 -16.69 -26.30 5.21
C GLU A 189 -17.36 -27.64 5.59
N TYR A 190 -18.66 -27.76 5.30
CA TYR A 190 -19.41 -29.02 5.28
C TYR A 190 -19.20 -29.95 6.51
N SER A 191 -19.18 -29.35 7.72
CA SER A 191 -18.96 -30.00 9.02
C SER A 191 -17.60 -30.70 9.23
N GLY A 192 -16.76 -30.83 8.20
CA GLY A 192 -15.66 -31.80 8.21
C GLY A 192 -14.55 -31.56 7.20
N GLU A 193 -14.58 -30.46 6.46
CA GLU A 193 -13.53 -30.08 5.52
C GLU A 193 -12.78 -28.87 6.06
N CYS A 194 -11.47 -28.84 5.80
CA CYS A 194 -10.57 -27.77 6.23
C CYS A 194 -9.75 -27.31 5.04
N TYR A 195 -9.69 -25.99 4.84
CA TYR A 195 -8.99 -25.34 3.75
C TYR A 195 -8.10 -24.21 4.30
N CYS A 196 -6.94 -24.02 3.68
CA CYS A 196 -6.06 -22.90 3.98
C CYS A 196 -5.83 -22.05 2.72
N GLY A 197 -5.34 -20.82 2.88
CA GLY A 197 -4.97 -19.95 1.77
C GLY A 197 -4.05 -18.80 2.15
N VAL A 198 -3.38 -18.26 1.14
CA VAL A 198 -2.59 -17.02 1.21
C VAL A 198 -3.37 -15.81 0.72
N VAL A 199 -4.33 -16.03 -0.18
CA VAL A 199 -5.28 -15.05 -0.72
C VAL A 199 -6.67 -15.71 -0.84
N LEU A 200 -7.71 -14.89 -0.96
CA LEU A 200 -9.07 -15.36 -1.24
C LEU A 200 -9.29 -15.50 -2.75
N GLY A 201 -9.93 -16.59 -3.17
CA GLY A 201 -10.28 -16.82 -4.58
C GLY A 201 -11.22 -15.75 -5.13
N ASN A 202 -11.13 -15.49 -6.45
CA ASN A 202 -12.02 -14.53 -7.12
C ASN A 202 -13.50 -14.89 -6.93
N TYR A 203 -14.35 -13.86 -6.85
CA TYR A 203 -15.79 -13.98 -6.57
C TYR A 203 -16.15 -14.57 -5.19
N THR A 204 -15.20 -14.64 -4.26
CA THR A 204 -15.47 -14.86 -2.82
C THR A 204 -16.10 -13.60 -2.22
N TYR A 205 -17.24 -13.74 -1.55
CA TYR A 205 -17.90 -12.66 -0.81
C TYR A 205 -18.59 -13.18 0.46
N GLN A 206 -18.73 -12.32 1.47
CA GLN A 206 -19.43 -12.67 2.72
C GLN A 206 -20.93 -12.83 2.44
N VAL A 207 -21.56 -13.79 3.11
CA VAL A 207 -23.00 -14.01 3.13
C VAL A 207 -23.53 -13.87 4.57
N ALA A 208 -24.81 -14.15 4.81
CA ALA A 208 -25.33 -14.13 6.17
C ALA A 208 -24.66 -15.22 7.02
N ASP A 209 -24.23 -14.89 8.24
CA ASP A 209 -23.55 -15.84 9.13
C ASP A 209 -24.41 -17.10 9.43
N SER A 210 -25.75 -16.98 9.34
CA SER A 210 -26.71 -18.09 9.47
C SER A 210 -26.71 -19.10 8.31
N GLU A 211 -25.98 -18.84 7.22
CA GLU A 211 -25.76 -19.81 6.14
C GLU A 211 -24.62 -20.78 6.46
N CYS A 212 -23.71 -20.40 7.36
CA CYS A 212 -22.77 -21.30 8.01
C CYS A 212 -23.48 -21.88 9.25
N ASN A 213 -24.22 -22.96 9.05
CA ASN A 213 -25.10 -23.56 10.05
C ASN A 213 -24.82 -25.04 10.32
N MET A 214 -23.76 -25.60 9.74
CA MET A 214 -23.39 -26.99 9.91
C MET A 214 -22.43 -27.16 11.11
N PRO A 215 -22.82 -27.89 12.17
CA PRO A 215 -21.94 -28.10 13.33
C PRO A 215 -20.69 -28.91 12.96
N CYS A 216 -19.57 -28.68 13.62
CA CYS A 216 -18.35 -29.46 13.40
C CYS A 216 -18.56 -30.93 13.82
N LYS A 217 -18.00 -31.88 13.05
CA LYS A 217 -18.10 -33.33 13.35
C LYS A 217 -17.40 -33.72 14.66
N GLY A 218 -16.30 -33.05 15.02
CA GLY A 218 -15.56 -33.26 16.26
C GLY A 218 -16.09 -32.49 17.47
N ASP A 219 -16.82 -31.39 17.26
CA ASP A 219 -17.44 -30.60 18.33
C ASP A 219 -18.74 -29.95 17.84
N LYS A 220 -19.88 -30.45 18.30
CA LYS A 220 -21.21 -29.97 17.89
C LYS A 220 -21.58 -28.60 18.46
N SER A 221 -20.77 -28.04 19.37
CA SER A 221 -20.95 -26.66 19.86
C SER A 221 -20.37 -25.61 18.91
N GLN A 222 -19.52 -26.03 17.97
CA GLN A 222 -18.87 -25.18 16.98
C GLN A 222 -19.56 -25.28 15.62
N ILE A 223 -19.42 -24.22 14.81
CA ILE A 223 -19.86 -24.19 13.40
C ILE A 223 -18.66 -24.43 12.50
N CYS A 224 -18.81 -25.35 11.55
CA CYS A 224 -17.82 -25.66 10.51
C CYS A 224 -18.45 -25.47 9.12
N GLY A 225 -18.74 -24.21 8.79
CA GLY A 225 -19.29 -23.82 7.50
C GLY A 225 -20.73 -24.28 7.26
N GLY A 226 -21.00 -24.62 6.00
CA GLY A 226 -22.27 -25.11 5.47
C GLY A 226 -22.08 -25.73 4.08
N SER A 227 -23.17 -25.95 3.35
CA SER A 227 -23.10 -26.43 1.96
C SER A 227 -22.65 -25.29 1.03
N SER A 228 -21.44 -25.37 0.47
CA SER A 228 -20.83 -24.26 -0.29
C SER A 228 -20.71 -22.98 0.53
N ARG A 229 -20.40 -23.13 1.83
CA ARG A 229 -20.27 -22.03 2.79
C ARG A 229 -19.06 -22.27 3.68
N LEU A 230 -18.11 -21.37 3.60
CA LEU A 230 -16.87 -21.42 4.35
C LEU A 230 -16.98 -20.53 5.58
N SER A 231 -16.81 -21.09 6.77
CA SER A 231 -16.52 -20.29 7.97
C SER A 231 -15.06 -19.84 7.88
N LEU A 232 -14.82 -18.56 7.58
CA LEU A 232 -13.51 -18.03 7.23
C LEU A 232 -12.83 -17.32 8.41
N TYR A 233 -11.52 -17.50 8.54
CA TYR A 233 -10.68 -16.93 9.58
C TYR A 233 -9.38 -16.37 8.97
N VAL A 234 -8.83 -15.31 9.57
CA VAL A 234 -7.56 -14.70 9.14
C VAL A 234 -6.64 -14.40 10.32
N SER A 235 -5.35 -14.70 10.18
CA SER A 235 -4.27 -14.24 11.06
C SER A 235 -3.38 -13.24 10.31
N LYS A 236 -3.48 -11.96 10.69
CA LYS A 236 -2.67 -10.87 10.09
C LYS A 236 -1.18 -10.99 10.40
N GLN A 237 -0.83 -11.78 11.41
CA GLN A 237 0.53 -12.02 11.85
C GLN A 237 1.29 -12.91 10.87
N LEU A 238 0.55 -13.71 10.09
CA LEU A 238 1.04 -14.56 9.00
C LEU A 238 0.89 -13.90 7.61
N GLU A 239 0.40 -12.67 7.54
CA GLU A 239 0.44 -11.85 6.32
C GLU A 239 1.80 -11.14 6.20
N SER A 240 2.19 -10.78 4.97
CA SER A 240 3.32 -9.86 4.74
C SER A 240 3.01 -8.48 5.31
N ILE A 241 3.97 -7.81 5.96
CA ILE A 241 3.84 -6.39 6.34
C ILE A 241 3.99 -5.43 5.14
N GLU A 242 4.33 -5.97 3.97
CA GLU A 242 4.52 -5.24 2.70
C GLU A 242 3.81 -6.02 1.56
N PRO A 243 2.50 -6.28 1.62
CA PRO A 243 1.82 -7.09 0.61
C PRO A 243 1.69 -6.33 -0.70
N CYS A 244 1.68 -7.04 -1.82
CA CYS A 244 1.38 -6.44 -3.12
C CYS A 244 -0.08 -5.98 -3.16
N GLY A 245 -0.38 -4.99 -4.00
CA GLY A 245 -1.54 -4.09 -3.87
C GLY A 245 -2.96 -4.64 -4.06
N TYR A 246 -3.21 -5.93 -3.78
CA TYR A 246 -4.53 -6.53 -3.74
C TYR A 246 -5.00 -6.74 -2.30
N VAL A 247 -5.87 -5.85 -1.81
CA VAL A 247 -6.62 -6.04 -0.57
C VAL A 247 -8.06 -6.40 -0.95
N PRO A 248 -8.54 -7.63 -0.71
CA PRO A 248 -9.95 -7.96 -0.91
C PRO A 248 -10.84 -7.10 0.02
N PRO A 249 -12.05 -6.72 -0.41
CA PRO A 249 -12.86 -5.74 0.31
C PRO A 249 -13.21 -6.21 1.74
N PRO A 250 -13.00 -5.38 2.78
CA PRO A 250 -13.38 -5.73 4.15
C PRO A 250 -14.90 -5.75 4.27
N VAL A 251 -15.44 -6.82 4.86
CA VAL A 251 -16.89 -7.05 4.94
C VAL A 251 -17.38 -6.84 6.37
N VAL A 252 -18.56 -6.22 6.50
CA VAL A 252 -18.97 -5.52 7.73
C VAL A 252 -20.12 -6.27 8.42
N SER A 253 -19.79 -7.25 9.27
CA SER A 253 -20.78 -7.84 10.19
C SER A 253 -21.11 -6.88 11.34
N SER A 254 -22.41 -6.71 11.59
CA SER A 254 -22.95 -5.90 12.69
C SER A 254 -23.40 -6.80 13.85
N SER A 255 -22.90 -6.55 15.06
CA SER A 255 -23.51 -7.09 16.28
C SER A 255 -23.50 -6.03 17.38
N THR A 256 -24.62 -5.94 18.11
CA THR A 256 -24.90 -4.87 19.07
C THR A 256 -24.87 -5.42 20.48
N SER A 257 -24.13 -4.77 21.39
CA SER A 257 -24.23 -4.93 22.85
C SER A 257 -23.96 -3.58 23.53
N ILE A 258 -24.56 -3.36 24.71
CA ILE A 258 -24.88 -2.01 25.23
C ILE A 258 -24.41 -1.86 26.70
N ILE A 259 -24.11 -0.61 27.11
CA ILE A 259 -23.89 -0.10 28.50
C ILE A 259 -22.61 -0.68 29.20
N GLN A 260 -21.86 0.00 30.08
CA GLN A 260 -22.13 1.21 30.88
C GLN A 260 -20.86 2.00 31.29
N SER A 261 -21.06 3.25 31.73
CA SER A 261 -20.02 4.27 32.00
C SER A 261 -19.69 4.49 33.48
N SER A 262 -18.47 4.93 33.76
CA SER A 262 -18.08 5.84 34.87
C SER A 262 -16.73 6.51 34.49
N THR A 263 -16.64 7.84 34.30
CA THR A 263 -16.34 8.87 35.32
C THR A 263 -15.20 8.48 36.28
N THR A 264 -14.10 9.24 36.41
CA THR A 264 -14.10 10.61 36.97
C THR A 264 -12.83 11.41 36.61
N SER A 265 -12.96 12.75 36.65
CA SER A 265 -11.94 13.82 36.64
C SER A 265 -10.91 13.72 37.81
N THR A 266 -9.85 14.54 38.02
CA THR A 266 -9.48 15.89 37.54
C THR A 266 -7.97 16.22 37.81
N SER A 267 -7.32 16.96 36.90
CA SER A 267 -6.49 18.18 37.09
C SER A 267 -5.20 18.30 37.96
N THR A 268 -4.14 18.88 37.34
CA THR A 268 -3.15 19.90 37.86
C THR A 268 -2.26 19.59 39.07
N SER A 269 -1.06 20.17 39.26
CA SER A 269 -0.28 21.22 38.54
C SER A 269 1.21 21.17 38.93
N CYS A 270 2.08 21.80 38.14
CA CYS A 270 3.53 21.97 38.42
C CYS A 270 3.83 23.22 39.27
N THR A 271 4.90 23.18 40.09
CA THR A 271 5.69 24.38 40.44
C THR A 271 7.17 24.03 40.67
N SER A 272 8.06 25.00 40.44
CA SER A 272 9.53 24.89 40.41
C SER A 272 10.23 25.91 41.32
N THR A 273 11.41 25.60 41.87
CA THR A 273 12.31 26.60 42.52
C THR A 273 13.81 26.20 42.52
N THR A 274 14.69 27.20 42.66
CA THR A 274 16.18 27.13 42.62
C THR A 274 16.82 27.37 44.00
N LYS A 275 18.15 27.33 44.29
CA LYS A 275 19.43 27.35 43.52
C LYS A 275 20.54 26.59 44.34
N PRO A 276 21.78 26.36 43.83
CA PRO A 276 22.89 25.67 44.54
C PRO A 276 23.88 26.71 45.16
N PRO A 277 25.15 26.41 45.59
CA PRO A 277 25.91 25.13 45.63
C PRO A 277 26.77 24.86 46.91
N THR A 278 27.22 23.60 47.12
CA THR A 278 28.43 23.28 47.93
C THR A 278 29.16 22.03 47.43
N THR A 279 30.48 21.96 47.61
CA THR A 279 31.40 20.96 47.04
C THR A 279 32.12 20.10 48.09
N THR A 280 32.06 18.76 47.97
CA THR A 280 33.12 17.82 48.38
C THR A 280 32.91 16.42 47.75
N PRO A 281 33.97 15.59 47.54
CA PRO A 281 33.89 14.38 46.72
C PRO A 281 33.85 13.05 47.52
N LYS A 282 33.34 11.96 46.88
CA LYS A 282 33.50 10.49 47.16
C LYS A 282 32.16 9.74 46.94
N PRO A 283 32.11 8.43 46.60
CA PRO A 283 33.10 7.56 45.92
C PRO A 283 32.62 7.11 44.52
N THR A 284 33.52 6.50 43.74
CA THR A 284 33.18 5.83 42.48
C THR A 284 32.28 4.61 42.72
N THR A 285 31.01 4.68 42.33
CA THR A 285 30.16 3.51 42.12
C THR A 285 30.11 3.18 40.64
N THR A 286 30.63 2.01 40.26
CA THR A 286 30.58 1.50 38.89
C THR A 286 29.16 1.04 38.56
N SER A 287 28.29 1.98 38.19
CA SER A 287 27.00 1.64 37.58
C SER A 287 27.21 1.25 36.13
N THR A 288 26.85 0.01 35.79
CA THR A 288 26.79 -0.46 34.41
C THR A 288 25.74 0.34 33.66
N SER A 289 26.20 1.33 32.88
CA SER A 289 25.33 2.08 31.96
C SER A 289 24.72 1.12 30.93
N ILE A 290 23.43 0.84 31.07
CA ILE A 290 22.68 0.07 30.08
C ILE A 290 22.57 0.95 28.84
N CYS A 291 23.16 0.50 27.73
CA CYS A 291 23.01 1.17 26.45
C CYS A 291 21.58 0.98 25.94
N TYR A 292 20.84 2.08 25.83
CA TYR A 292 19.56 2.13 25.12
C TYR A 292 19.83 2.55 23.68
N SER A 293 19.51 1.67 22.72
CA SER A 293 19.47 2.05 21.31
C SER A 293 18.10 2.67 21.02
N THR A 294 18.08 3.98 20.80
CA THR A 294 16.85 4.68 20.37
C THR A 294 16.68 4.52 18.86
N THR A 295 16.03 3.45 18.44
CA THR A 295 15.59 3.33 17.04
C THR A 295 14.26 4.05 16.87
N THR A 296 14.30 5.25 16.29
CA THR A 296 13.11 5.91 15.77
C THR A 296 12.59 5.07 14.61
N ILE A 297 11.50 4.34 14.82
CA ILE A 297 10.74 3.74 13.71
C ILE A 297 10.08 4.93 13.00
N PRO A 298 10.47 5.25 11.75
CA PRO A 298 9.83 6.35 11.04
C PRO A 298 8.36 6.01 10.82
N SER A 299 7.51 7.03 10.94
CA SER A 299 6.12 6.93 10.54
C SER A 299 6.02 6.43 9.10
N THR A 300 5.09 5.52 8.82
CA THR A 300 4.92 4.94 7.47
C THR A 300 4.61 5.97 6.38
N CYS A 301 4.15 7.17 6.77
CA CYS A 301 3.91 8.35 5.92
C CYS A 301 4.12 9.59 6.81
N GLU A 302 4.69 10.69 6.32
CA GLU A 302 4.88 11.93 7.10
C GLU A 302 3.62 12.84 7.06
N TYR A 303 2.80 12.67 6.02
CA TYR A 303 1.52 13.31 5.75
C TYR A 303 0.66 12.34 4.91
N LYS A 304 -0.66 12.30 5.15
CA LYS A 304 -1.59 11.38 4.46
C LYS A 304 -2.90 12.03 3.99
N CYS A 305 -3.30 11.74 2.75
CA CYS A 305 -4.61 12.08 2.17
C CYS A 305 -5.29 10.81 1.62
N GLY A 306 -6.28 10.25 2.32
CA GLY A 306 -7.02 9.08 1.84
C GLY A 306 -6.10 7.88 1.59
N LYS A 307 -6.00 7.45 0.33
CA LYS A 307 -5.08 6.38 -0.11
C LYS A 307 -3.65 6.85 -0.37
N TRP A 308 -3.41 8.15 -0.45
CA TRP A 308 -2.10 8.73 -0.74
C TRP A 308 -1.33 9.09 0.51
N CYS A 309 -0.02 8.90 0.40
CA CYS A 309 0.97 9.09 1.44
C CYS A 309 2.18 9.80 0.83
N ASN A 310 2.74 10.80 1.50
CA ASN A 310 4.01 11.39 1.05
C ASN A 310 5.20 10.49 1.43
N ASP A 311 6.23 10.53 0.59
CA ASP A 311 7.59 10.19 0.97
C ASP A 311 8.11 11.26 1.95
N ALA A 312 8.92 10.82 2.92
CA ALA A 312 9.39 11.66 4.01
C ALA A 312 10.21 12.84 3.49
N LEU A 313 9.97 14.04 4.02
CA LEU A 313 10.72 15.20 3.56
C LEU A 313 12.18 15.10 4.04
N PRO A 314 13.19 15.38 3.19
CA PRO A 314 14.59 15.35 3.60
C PRO A 314 14.84 16.17 4.87
N ASP A 315 15.63 15.63 5.80
CA ASP A 315 16.07 16.36 6.99
C ASP A 315 16.97 17.55 6.64
N PHE A 316 16.91 18.60 7.45
CA PHE A 316 17.70 19.81 7.25
C PHE A 316 18.06 20.51 8.57
N GLY A 317 19.26 21.09 8.58
CA GLY A 317 19.74 22.04 9.60
C GLY A 317 20.25 23.37 9.02
N ASP A 318 20.20 23.55 7.69
CA ASP A 318 20.60 24.78 6.99
C ASP A 318 19.60 25.18 5.90
N GLN A 319 19.77 26.39 5.36
CA GLN A 319 18.81 26.97 4.40
C GLN A 319 18.77 26.24 3.04
N THR A 320 19.85 25.59 2.62
CA THR A 320 19.94 24.83 1.37
C THR A 320 19.23 23.49 1.51
N GLY A 321 19.46 22.79 2.63
CA GLY A 321 18.70 21.59 3.00
C GLY A 321 17.21 21.90 3.13
N CYS A 322 16.84 23.02 3.76
CA CYS A 322 15.44 23.43 3.90
C CYS A 322 14.78 23.67 2.54
N LYS A 323 15.40 24.46 1.66
CA LYS A 323 14.89 24.70 0.29
C LYS A 323 14.70 23.40 -0.50
N SER A 324 15.60 22.44 -0.30
CA SER A 324 15.50 21.09 -0.89
C SER A 324 14.35 20.29 -0.29
N SER A 325 14.15 20.35 1.03
CA SER A 325 13.03 19.71 1.73
C SER A 325 11.66 20.28 1.27
N HIS A 326 11.56 21.60 1.15
CA HIS A 326 10.43 22.28 0.49
C HIS A 326 10.23 21.79 -0.96
N ALA A 327 11.30 21.63 -1.73
CA ALA A 327 11.20 21.16 -3.10
C ALA A 327 10.60 19.74 -3.17
N HIS A 328 11.09 18.82 -2.36
CA HIS A 328 10.53 17.47 -2.22
C HIS A 328 9.06 17.49 -1.78
N CYS A 329 8.63 18.45 -0.94
CA CYS A 329 7.22 18.63 -0.58
C CYS A 329 6.38 19.03 -1.81
N LYS A 330 6.77 20.10 -2.51
CA LYS A 330 5.98 20.65 -3.64
C LYS A 330 5.89 19.69 -4.82
N LEU A 331 6.93 18.90 -5.10
CA LEU A 331 6.92 17.88 -6.16
C LEU A 331 5.91 16.75 -5.91
N GLN A 332 5.54 16.51 -4.65
CA GLN A 332 4.59 15.48 -4.25
C GLN A 332 3.12 15.95 -4.27
N VAL A 333 2.84 17.24 -4.53
CA VAL A 333 1.46 17.74 -4.59
C VAL A 333 0.65 17.07 -5.70
N ALA A 334 1.27 16.85 -6.87
CA ALA A 334 0.62 16.17 -7.99
C ALA A 334 0.33 14.69 -7.70
N SER A 335 1.23 13.99 -7.00
CA SER A 335 1.00 12.59 -6.63
C SER A 335 -0.13 12.45 -5.61
N CYS A 336 -0.32 13.44 -4.75
CA CYS A 336 -1.47 13.53 -3.85
C CYS A 336 -2.80 13.53 -4.62
N PHE A 337 -3.01 14.51 -5.51
CA PHE A 337 -4.27 14.61 -6.25
C PHE A 337 -4.54 13.39 -7.15
N LEU A 338 -3.50 12.77 -7.71
CA LEU A 338 -3.62 11.56 -8.54
C LEU A 338 -3.96 10.30 -7.74
N SER A 339 -3.57 10.22 -6.46
CA SER A 339 -3.58 8.96 -5.71
C SER A 339 -4.51 8.96 -4.49
N ALA A 340 -4.89 10.13 -3.95
CA ALA A 340 -5.67 10.22 -2.71
C ALA A 340 -7.07 9.60 -2.84
N GLY A 341 -7.67 9.78 -4.02
CA GLY A 341 -9.05 9.39 -4.35
C GLY A 341 -10.08 10.41 -3.84
N TRP A 342 -11.23 10.50 -4.53
CA TRP A 342 -12.33 11.34 -4.09
C TRP A 342 -13.07 10.73 -2.87
N PRO A 343 -13.45 11.49 -1.82
CA PRO A 343 -13.28 12.94 -1.65
C PRO A 343 -11.98 13.37 -0.94
N ASP A 344 -11.14 12.43 -0.51
CA ASP A 344 -9.89 12.73 0.23
C ASP A 344 -8.88 13.57 -0.57
N SER A 345 -8.97 13.61 -1.90
CA SER A 345 -8.17 14.51 -2.74
C SER A 345 -8.42 16.00 -2.45
N LEU A 346 -9.51 16.37 -1.76
CA LEU A 346 -9.68 17.72 -1.21
C LEU A 346 -8.63 18.07 -0.14
N LYS A 347 -8.11 17.08 0.60
CA LYS A 347 -7.04 17.29 1.61
C LYS A 347 -5.67 17.56 0.96
N CYS A 348 -5.51 17.29 -0.33
CA CYS A 348 -4.29 17.62 -1.08
C CYS A 348 -4.09 19.13 -1.25
N PHE A 349 -5.16 19.93 -1.16
CA PHE A 349 -5.02 21.39 -1.06
C PHE A 349 -4.38 21.80 0.26
N ASP A 350 -4.77 21.19 1.39
CA ASP A 350 -4.14 21.47 2.70
C ASP A 350 -2.66 21.04 2.73
N PHE A 351 -2.31 19.94 2.04
CA PHE A 351 -0.92 19.51 1.82
C PHE A 351 -0.13 20.53 0.97
N ALA A 352 -0.70 21.04 -0.12
CA ALA A 352 -0.06 22.06 -0.98
C ALA A 352 0.16 23.38 -0.23
N ASP A 353 -0.80 23.77 0.62
CA ASP A 353 -0.70 24.89 1.54
C ASP A 353 0.42 24.66 2.57
N TRP A 354 0.53 23.44 3.13
CA TRP A 354 1.60 23.11 4.07
C TRP A 354 2.99 23.16 3.40
N CYS A 355 3.15 22.67 2.17
CA CYS A 355 4.39 22.86 1.42
C CYS A 355 4.73 24.36 1.23
N SER A 356 3.72 25.21 1.07
CA SER A 356 3.90 26.66 1.00
C SER A 356 4.30 27.27 2.35
N ASP A 357 3.78 26.75 3.47
CA ASP A 357 4.25 27.12 4.81
C ASP A 357 5.72 26.71 5.07
N VAL A 358 6.14 25.54 4.58
CA VAL A 358 7.56 25.10 4.63
C VAL A 358 8.44 26.04 3.78
N LYS A 359 7.97 26.48 2.61
CA LYS A 359 8.66 27.50 1.78
C LYS A 359 8.90 28.80 2.54
N ASP A 360 7.91 29.29 3.27
CA ASP A 360 8.02 30.52 4.08
C ASP A 360 9.07 30.37 5.18
N TYR A 361 9.07 29.22 5.88
CA TYR A 361 10.10 28.90 6.87
C TYR A 361 11.49 28.89 6.24
N CYS A 362 11.67 28.21 5.10
CA CYS A 362 12.95 28.14 4.38
C CYS A 362 13.41 29.48 3.78
N SER A 363 12.49 30.43 3.61
CA SER A 363 12.79 31.80 3.18
C SER A 363 13.33 32.67 4.33
N THR A 364 13.12 32.26 5.59
CA THR A 364 13.68 32.94 6.77
C THR A 364 15.16 32.57 6.94
N SER A 365 15.99 33.56 7.30
CA SER A 365 17.43 33.33 7.55
C SER A 365 17.63 32.47 8.80
N PRO A 366 18.48 31.43 8.77
CA PRO A 366 18.76 30.58 9.92
C PRO A 366 19.23 31.35 11.17
N SER A 367 19.93 32.48 11.00
CA SER A 367 20.37 33.34 12.11
C SER A 367 19.23 34.02 12.88
N LYS A 368 18.02 34.05 12.32
CA LYS A 368 16.81 34.61 12.96
C LYS A 368 15.96 33.56 13.67
N VAL A 369 16.29 32.27 13.56
CA VAL A 369 15.47 31.17 14.08
C VAL A 369 16.29 30.31 15.03
N LYS A 370 15.91 30.30 16.31
CA LYS A 370 16.55 29.43 17.31
C LYS A 370 16.26 27.96 16.97
N ASN A 371 17.32 27.16 16.86
CA ASN A 371 17.27 25.74 16.48
C ASN A 371 16.64 25.51 15.09
N TYR A 372 17.13 26.24 14.08
CA TYR A 372 16.69 26.07 12.69
C TYR A 372 16.82 24.61 12.22
N GLY A 373 15.74 24.05 11.69
CA GLY A 373 15.72 22.66 11.20
C GLY A 373 14.31 22.05 11.16
N LYS A 374 14.18 20.85 10.58
CA LYS A 374 12.88 20.20 10.27
C LYS A 374 11.90 20.18 11.45
N GLY A 375 12.35 19.76 12.63
CA GLY A 375 11.49 19.72 13.83
C GLY A 375 10.96 21.09 14.28
N ASN A 376 11.77 22.15 14.16
CA ASN A 376 11.36 23.52 14.47
C ASN A 376 10.45 24.10 13.36
N CYS A 377 10.71 23.76 12.09
CA CYS A 377 9.81 24.04 10.98
C CYS A 377 8.42 23.48 11.27
N PHE A 378 8.29 22.19 11.60
CA PHE A 378 6.97 21.59 11.79
C PHE A 378 6.29 22.03 13.09
N SER A 379 7.05 22.40 14.12
CA SER A 379 6.50 23.00 15.34
C SER A 379 5.94 24.41 15.11
N SER A 380 6.51 25.18 14.18
CA SER A 380 6.10 26.56 13.88
C SER A 380 5.13 26.67 12.70
N LYS A 381 5.15 25.68 11.80
CA LYS A 381 4.32 25.51 10.62
C LYS A 381 3.80 24.05 10.59
N PRO A 382 2.86 23.69 11.49
CA PRO A 382 2.33 22.34 11.55
C PRO A 382 1.56 21.99 10.26
N PRO A 383 1.53 20.70 9.88
CA PRO A 383 0.62 20.20 8.85
C PRO A 383 -0.81 20.70 9.05
N LYS A 384 -1.35 21.35 8.03
CA LYS A 384 -2.79 21.65 7.94
C LYS A 384 -3.47 20.41 7.38
N GLY A 385 -4.52 19.92 8.02
CA GLY A 385 -5.25 18.75 7.53
C GLY A 385 -4.42 17.46 7.48
N GLY A 386 -5.03 16.40 6.94
CA GLY A 386 -4.48 15.05 6.99
C GLY A 386 -4.33 14.50 8.42
N SER A 387 -3.89 13.25 8.52
CA SER A 387 -3.53 12.65 9.81
C SER A 387 -1.99 12.73 9.97
N PRO A 388 -1.42 13.76 10.64
CA PRO A 388 0.00 13.78 10.94
C PRO A 388 0.34 12.59 11.85
N PRO A 389 1.42 11.84 11.59
CA PRO A 389 1.71 10.63 12.33
C PRO A 389 2.14 10.92 13.77
N THR A 390 1.58 10.17 14.72
CA THR A 390 2.11 10.10 16.09
C THR A 390 3.30 9.15 16.14
N THR A 391 4.52 9.71 16.22
CA THR A 391 5.76 8.94 16.39
C THR A 391 5.71 8.13 17.70
N LYS A 392 5.76 6.80 17.60
CA LYS A 392 5.93 5.92 18.76
C LYS A 392 7.41 5.60 18.95
N THR A 393 8.03 6.23 19.94
CA THR A 393 9.38 5.84 20.39
C THR A 393 9.29 4.51 21.15
N VAL A 394 9.99 3.49 20.66
CA VAL A 394 10.11 2.20 21.34
C VAL A 394 11.55 2.07 21.86
N THR A 395 11.70 1.93 23.17
CA THR A 395 13.00 1.73 23.83
C THR A 395 13.18 0.26 24.19
N VAL A 396 14.21 -0.38 23.64
CA VAL A 396 14.53 -1.80 23.91
C VAL A 396 15.93 -1.90 24.54
N PRO A 397 16.13 -2.66 25.63
CA PRO A 397 17.46 -2.89 26.19
C PRO A 397 18.27 -3.84 25.29
N CYS A 398 19.52 -3.49 25.02
CA CYS A 398 20.41 -4.32 24.20
C CYS A 398 21.01 -5.47 25.02
N ALA A 399 21.18 -6.65 24.39
CA ALA A 399 22.02 -7.71 24.93
C ALA A 399 23.52 -7.32 24.82
N PRO A 400 24.39 -7.77 25.74
CA PRO A 400 25.80 -7.40 25.73
C PRO A 400 26.56 -8.13 24.61
N THR A 401 27.15 -7.36 23.70
CA THR A 401 28.09 -7.86 22.67
C THR A 401 29.34 -7.00 22.63
N THR A 402 30.49 -7.62 22.37
CA THR A 402 31.81 -7.00 22.43
C THR A 402 32.05 -5.93 21.37
N THR A 403 32.69 -4.83 21.78
CA THR A 403 32.89 -3.62 20.99
C THR A 403 33.84 -3.81 19.80
N ALA A 404 33.29 -3.87 18.58
CA ALA A 404 34.04 -3.62 17.35
C ALA A 404 33.73 -2.21 16.83
N LYS A 405 34.76 -1.35 16.78
CA LYS A 405 34.63 0.07 16.41
C LYS A 405 34.68 0.25 14.89
N THR A 406 33.55 0.06 14.20
CA THR A 406 33.47 0.27 12.74
C THR A 406 33.24 1.75 12.41
N THR A 407 34.24 2.39 11.81
CA THR A 407 34.12 3.77 11.31
C THR A 407 33.22 3.80 10.08
N ALA A 408 32.05 4.43 10.17
CA ALA A 408 31.14 4.57 9.03
C ALA A 408 31.78 5.43 7.93
N LYS A 409 32.04 4.81 6.77
CA LYS A 409 32.45 5.50 5.53
C LYS A 409 31.20 6.15 4.92
N PRO A 410 31.25 7.43 4.47
CA PRO A 410 30.07 8.10 3.94
C PRO A 410 29.57 7.42 2.66
N THR A 411 28.32 6.97 2.68
CA THR A 411 27.62 6.43 1.51
C THR A 411 27.42 7.54 0.48
N THR A 412 27.89 7.33 -0.75
CA THR A 412 27.62 8.26 -1.86
C THR A 412 26.13 8.24 -2.20
N THR A 413 25.42 9.32 -1.89
CA THR A 413 23.98 9.46 -2.16
C THR A 413 23.68 9.30 -3.66
N THR A 414 22.77 8.38 -3.99
CA THR A 414 22.33 8.10 -5.37
C THR A 414 21.27 9.07 -5.88
N GLN A 415 20.64 9.80 -4.97
CA GLN A 415 19.72 10.90 -5.24
C GLN A 415 20.40 12.25 -4.93
N CYS A 416 20.05 13.30 -5.67
CA CYS A 416 20.49 14.66 -5.36
C CYS A 416 19.34 15.50 -4.79
N PRO A 417 19.55 16.30 -3.73
CA PRO A 417 18.59 17.31 -3.31
C PRO A 417 18.25 18.26 -4.47
N ILE A 418 16.97 18.38 -4.80
CA ILE A 418 16.48 19.29 -5.84
C ILE A 418 16.44 20.70 -5.24
N PRO A 419 17.28 21.66 -5.70
CA PRO A 419 17.42 22.95 -5.01
C PRO A 419 16.29 23.93 -5.32
N THR A 420 15.58 23.76 -6.44
CA THR A 420 14.45 24.60 -6.87
C THR A 420 13.36 23.78 -7.58
N VAL A 421 12.10 24.18 -7.42
CA VAL A 421 10.92 23.59 -8.08
C VAL A 421 10.45 24.41 -9.28
N THR A 422 11.40 25.02 -10.00
CA THR A 422 11.07 25.75 -11.21
C THR A 422 10.48 24.77 -12.23
N ASN A 423 9.25 25.01 -12.69
CA ASN A 423 8.61 24.16 -13.68
C ASN A 423 9.10 24.55 -15.08
N ILE A 424 9.54 23.57 -15.86
CA ILE A 424 9.90 23.75 -17.28
C ILE A 424 8.64 24.00 -18.12
N CYS A 425 7.54 23.35 -17.74
CA CYS A 425 6.25 23.49 -18.39
C CYS A 425 5.51 24.73 -17.86
N LYS A 426 4.78 25.40 -18.75
CA LYS A 426 4.04 26.62 -18.46
C LYS A 426 2.56 26.32 -18.26
N GLN A 427 2.00 26.84 -17.16
CA GLN A 427 0.57 26.88 -16.92
C GLN A 427 -0.09 27.78 -18.00
N PRO A 428 -1.13 27.32 -18.72
CA PRO A 428 -1.87 28.15 -19.68
C PRO A 428 -2.78 29.19 -19.01
N THR A 429 -3.04 30.26 -19.74
CA THR A 429 -3.97 31.34 -19.36
C THR A 429 -5.10 31.47 -20.38
N ASN A 430 -6.34 31.46 -19.91
CA ASN A 430 -7.51 31.71 -20.75
C ASN A 430 -8.59 32.50 -19.98
N ARG A 431 -8.66 33.81 -20.27
CA ARG A 431 -9.64 34.72 -19.65
C ARG A 431 -11.10 34.37 -19.98
N GLN A 432 -11.38 33.70 -21.09
CA GLN A 432 -12.74 33.28 -21.45
C GLN A 432 -13.26 32.15 -20.56
N TYR A 433 -12.37 31.26 -20.11
CA TYR A 433 -12.71 30.16 -19.20
C TYR A 433 -12.41 30.46 -17.72
N GLY A 434 -11.87 31.65 -17.42
CA GLY A 434 -11.70 32.16 -16.06
C GLY A 434 -10.47 31.65 -15.31
N TYR A 435 -9.42 31.22 -16.01
CA TYR A 435 -8.17 30.75 -15.41
C TYR A 435 -6.93 31.45 -15.99
N ASP A 436 -5.87 31.51 -15.21
CA ASP A 436 -4.56 32.08 -15.57
C ASP A 436 -3.39 31.26 -14.99
N ALA A 437 -2.16 31.78 -15.11
CA ALA A 437 -0.94 31.08 -14.72
C ALA A 437 -0.83 30.90 -13.20
N GLU A 438 -1.42 31.81 -12.42
CA GLU A 438 -1.44 31.79 -10.96
C GLU A 438 -2.72 31.13 -10.41
N ASN A 439 -3.80 31.10 -11.21
CA ASN A 439 -5.13 30.64 -10.82
C ASN A 439 -5.66 29.62 -11.84
N PRO A 440 -5.17 28.36 -11.80
CA PRO A 440 -5.59 27.30 -12.71
C PRO A 440 -7.01 26.77 -12.38
N VAL A 441 -7.55 25.89 -13.24
CA VAL A 441 -8.92 25.40 -13.05
C VAL A 441 -9.00 24.56 -11.77
N GLY A 442 -9.89 24.97 -10.87
CA GLY A 442 -10.05 24.29 -9.58
C GLY A 442 -8.90 24.48 -8.60
N ASP A 443 -8.00 25.44 -8.85
CA ASP A 443 -6.72 25.64 -8.15
C ASP A 443 -5.77 24.42 -8.23
N ILE A 444 -5.92 23.58 -9.28
CA ILE A 444 -5.04 22.44 -9.57
C ILE A 444 -3.86 22.90 -10.45
N GLU A 445 -2.69 23.10 -9.87
CA GLU A 445 -1.46 23.48 -10.58
C GLU A 445 -0.95 22.41 -11.57
N LEU A 446 -0.24 22.85 -12.61
CA LEU A 446 0.45 21.97 -13.55
C LEU A 446 1.58 21.21 -12.85
N PRO A 447 1.57 19.85 -12.86
CA PRO A 447 2.63 19.04 -12.28
C PRO A 447 4.03 19.46 -12.74
N VAL A 448 4.99 19.38 -11.82
CA VAL A 448 6.33 19.93 -12.04
C VAL A 448 7.14 18.99 -12.92
N VAL A 449 7.61 19.50 -14.06
CA VAL A 449 8.71 18.93 -14.83
C VAL A 449 9.97 19.71 -14.51
N THR A 450 10.95 19.03 -13.93
CA THR A 450 12.22 19.61 -13.48
C THR A 450 13.38 18.64 -13.73
N CYS A 451 14.58 18.92 -13.24
CA CYS A 451 15.72 18.01 -13.37
C CYS A 451 15.45 16.68 -12.66
N ASN A 452 15.96 15.60 -13.25
CA ASN A 452 15.87 14.26 -12.67
C ASN A 452 16.80 14.15 -11.44
N ASP A 453 16.24 13.71 -10.32
CA ASP A 453 16.92 13.52 -9.04
C ASP A 453 17.75 12.23 -8.97
N LEU A 454 17.55 11.29 -9.90
CA LEU A 454 18.22 9.99 -9.92
C LEU A 454 19.49 10.00 -10.77
N LYS A 455 20.64 9.76 -10.13
CA LYS A 455 21.95 9.77 -10.80
C LYS A 455 22.06 8.71 -11.89
N SER A 456 21.43 7.56 -11.70
CA SER A 456 21.42 6.43 -12.64
C SER A 456 20.72 6.76 -13.96
N GLU A 457 19.71 7.63 -13.93
CA GLU A 457 18.91 7.99 -15.11
C GLU A 457 19.38 9.28 -15.78
N PHE A 458 19.96 10.22 -15.01
CA PHE A 458 20.19 11.61 -15.45
C PHE A 458 20.91 11.75 -16.79
N ALA A 459 21.85 10.86 -17.10
CA ALA A 459 22.65 10.90 -18.33
C ALA A 459 21.79 10.73 -19.61
N SER A 460 20.75 9.88 -19.57
CA SER A 460 19.83 9.65 -20.69
C SER A 460 18.51 10.41 -20.54
N LYS A 461 18.08 10.63 -19.29
CA LYS A 461 16.82 11.25 -18.89
C LYS A 461 17.07 12.40 -17.89
N PRO A 462 17.63 13.54 -18.32
CA PRO A 462 17.95 14.65 -17.42
C PRO A 462 16.72 15.38 -16.86
N PHE A 463 15.51 15.14 -17.39
CA PHE A 463 14.26 15.73 -16.94
C PHE A 463 13.32 14.67 -16.35
N LYS A 464 12.47 15.06 -15.40
CA LYS A 464 11.49 14.18 -14.74
C LYS A 464 10.18 14.92 -14.45
N LEU A 465 9.06 14.23 -14.66
CA LEU A 465 7.71 14.64 -14.29
C LEU A 465 7.34 13.98 -12.96
N TYR A 466 7.11 14.77 -11.93
CA TYR A 466 6.81 14.24 -10.59
C TYR A 466 5.30 14.04 -10.40
N THR A 467 4.87 12.78 -10.48
CA THR A 467 3.47 12.33 -10.37
C THR A 467 3.28 11.15 -9.40
N ASN A 468 4.35 10.66 -8.79
CA ASN A 468 4.34 9.68 -7.69
C ASN A 468 5.12 10.24 -6.48
N SER A 469 4.85 9.73 -5.27
CA SER A 469 5.62 10.06 -4.07
C SER A 469 7.06 9.52 -4.15
N ASP A 470 7.22 8.31 -4.70
CA ASP A 470 8.53 7.73 -5.02
C ASP A 470 9.00 8.23 -6.38
N SER A 471 10.06 9.05 -6.40
CA SER A 471 10.63 9.61 -7.63
C SER A 471 11.19 8.58 -8.61
N LYS A 472 11.37 7.32 -8.21
CA LYS A 472 11.73 6.20 -9.09
C LYS A 472 10.57 5.73 -9.96
N LYS A 473 9.33 6.00 -9.55
CA LYS A 473 8.10 5.69 -10.29
C LYS A 473 7.65 6.83 -11.21
N CYS A 474 8.34 7.97 -11.15
CA CYS A 474 8.07 9.17 -11.94
C CYS A 474 8.71 9.10 -13.33
N GLY A 475 8.00 9.56 -14.36
CA GLY A 475 8.47 9.52 -15.75
C GLY A 475 9.72 10.37 -15.96
N GLY A 476 10.77 9.78 -16.53
CA GLY A 476 12.02 10.46 -16.90
C GLY A 476 12.18 10.60 -18.42
N TYR A 477 12.65 11.77 -18.87
CA TYR A 477 12.63 12.20 -20.28
C TYR A 477 13.99 12.71 -20.76
N GLY A 478 14.37 12.30 -21.98
CA GLY A 478 15.51 12.85 -22.71
C GLY A 478 15.29 14.30 -23.16
N ARG A 479 16.37 15.03 -23.49
CA ARG A 479 16.25 16.44 -23.93
C ARG A 479 15.29 16.68 -25.11
N PRO A 480 15.22 15.81 -26.14
CA PRO A 480 14.25 15.97 -27.24
C PRO A 480 12.80 15.69 -26.84
N GLN A 481 12.57 15.03 -25.70
CA GLN A 481 11.27 14.54 -25.25
C GLN A 481 10.58 15.50 -24.26
N VAL A 482 11.15 16.68 -23.96
CA VAL A 482 10.54 17.63 -23.03
C VAL A 482 9.15 18.12 -23.45
N PRO A 483 8.84 18.35 -24.74
CA PRO A 483 7.46 18.62 -25.16
C PRO A 483 6.49 17.48 -24.78
N ASN A 484 6.95 16.23 -24.79
CA ASN A 484 6.16 15.08 -24.33
C ASN A 484 6.02 15.09 -22.80
N ALA A 485 7.11 15.38 -22.06
CA ALA A 485 7.06 15.56 -20.60
C ALA A 485 6.03 16.60 -20.17
N CYS A 486 5.94 17.71 -20.91
CA CYS A 486 4.91 18.71 -20.67
C CYS A 486 3.52 18.29 -21.15
N ALA A 487 3.39 17.52 -22.22
CA ALA A 487 2.09 16.94 -22.61
C ALA A 487 1.55 15.97 -21.54
N ASP A 488 2.43 15.14 -20.96
CA ASP A 488 2.12 14.24 -19.86
C ASP A 488 1.79 15.03 -18.57
N ALA A 489 2.48 16.14 -18.30
CA ALA A 489 2.13 17.06 -17.22
C ALA A 489 0.74 17.69 -17.42
N CYS A 490 0.41 18.14 -18.64
CA CYS A 490 -0.91 18.64 -18.99
C CYS A 490 -1.98 17.55 -18.77
N LYS A 491 -1.70 16.30 -19.14
CA LYS A 491 -2.61 15.16 -18.94
C LYS A 491 -2.80 14.87 -17.45
N ALA A 492 -1.74 14.88 -16.67
CA ALA A 492 -1.82 14.71 -15.22
C ALA A 492 -2.61 15.85 -14.55
N GLN A 493 -2.45 17.11 -14.97
CA GLN A 493 -3.29 18.23 -14.52
C GLN A 493 -4.76 18.02 -14.86
N TYR A 494 -5.07 17.57 -16.08
CA TYR A 494 -6.43 17.26 -16.50
C TYR A 494 -7.07 16.15 -15.65
N ASP A 495 -6.33 15.08 -15.36
CA ASP A 495 -6.80 13.97 -14.54
C ASP A 495 -7.08 14.42 -13.10
N GLN A 496 -6.19 15.23 -12.51
CA GLN A 496 -6.39 15.81 -11.17
C GLN A 496 -7.60 16.78 -11.14
N CYS A 497 -7.74 17.62 -12.16
CA CYS A 497 -8.84 18.56 -12.32
C CYS A 497 -10.19 17.84 -12.44
N THR A 498 -10.27 16.79 -13.24
CA THR A 498 -11.50 16.01 -13.40
C THR A 498 -11.83 15.19 -12.15
N ALA A 499 -10.87 14.46 -11.59
CA ALA A 499 -11.07 13.58 -10.43
C ALA A 499 -11.29 14.32 -9.09
N THR A 500 -10.93 15.60 -8.99
CA THR A 500 -11.10 16.40 -7.76
C THR A 500 -12.06 17.56 -7.94
N TYR A 501 -11.75 18.51 -8.83
CA TYR A 501 -12.57 19.72 -8.97
C TYR A 501 -13.90 19.43 -9.68
N ALA A 502 -13.89 18.71 -10.81
CA ALA A 502 -15.13 18.40 -11.51
C ALA A 502 -16.03 17.45 -10.72
N GLU A 503 -15.50 16.37 -10.13
CA GLU A 503 -16.26 15.51 -9.19
C GLU A 503 -16.85 16.30 -8.01
N GLY A 504 -16.14 17.27 -7.45
CA GLY A 504 -16.69 18.17 -6.43
C GLY A 504 -17.81 19.10 -6.91
N CYS A 505 -17.85 19.41 -8.20
CA CYS A 505 -18.94 20.14 -8.86
C CYS A 505 -20.15 19.26 -9.22
N ARG A 506 -20.13 17.95 -8.93
CA ARG A 506 -21.23 17.02 -9.21
C ARG A 506 -22.43 17.28 -8.29
N GLN A 507 -23.48 17.89 -8.84
CA GLN A 507 -24.76 18.04 -8.15
C GLN A 507 -25.61 16.76 -8.28
N PRO A 508 -26.59 16.52 -7.37
CA PRO A 508 -27.65 15.55 -7.63
C PRO A 508 -28.45 15.97 -8.87
N ALA A 509 -28.78 15.03 -9.74
CA ALA A 509 -29.79 15.26 -10.76
C ALA A 509 -31.13 15.56 -10.09
N GLN A 510 -31.74 16.71 -10.37
CA GLN A 510 -33.12 16.98 -9.96
C GLN A 510 -34.07 16.18 -10.85
N SER A 511 -34.34 14.93 -10.48
CA SER A 511 -35.42 14.15 -11.09
C SER A 511 -36.77 14.73 -10.68
N GLY A 512 -37.43 15.40 -11.62
CA GLY A 512 -38.84 15.75 -11.46
C GLY A 512 -39.68 14.48 -11.26
N LYS A 513 -40.42 14.43 -10.14
CA LYS A 513 -41.42 13.40 -9.80
C LYS A 513 -40.94 11.93 -9.87
N GLY A 514 -40.37 11.45 -8.78
CA GLY A 514 -40.36 10.02 -8.44
C GLY A 514 -39.26 9.19 -9.10
N GLY A 515 -38.02 9.35 -8.64
CA GLY A 515 -36.90 8.46 -8.98
C GLY A 515 -35.83 8.56 -7.90
N ASN A 516 -35.23 7.42 -7.52
CA ASN A 516 -34.24 7.36 -6.44
C ASN A 516 -33.00 8.21 -6.77
N ASN A 517 -32.59 9.04 -5.83
CA ASN A 517 -31.49 9.98 -6.05
C ASN A 517 -30.14 9.23 -6.08
N TYR A 518 -29.26 9.59 -7.02
CA TYR A 518 -27.88 9.05 -7.10
C TYR A 518 -27.10 9.24 -5.78
N TRP A 519 -27.38 10.33 -5.05
CA TRP A 519 -26.81 10.60 -3.73
C TRP A 519 -27.50 9.82 -2.60
N ASP A 520 -28.75 9.41 -2.75
CA ASP A 520 -29.40 8.51 -1.78
C ASP A 520 -28.91 7.06 -1.95
N SER A 521 -28.54 6.64 -3.17
CA SER A 521 -27.92 5.32 -3.39
C SER A 521 -26.48 5.22 -2.88
N TRP A 522 -25.78 6.34 -2.71
CA TRP A 522 -24.38 6.36 -2.24
C TRP A 522 -24.20 6.87 -0.80
N PHE A 523 -25.13 7.68 -0.28
CA PHE A 523 -25.03 8.31 1.05
C PHE A 523 -26.28 8.18 1.94
N GLY A 524 -27.36 7.51 1.48
CA GLY A 524 -28.51 7.14 2.33
C GLY A 524 -29.31 8.33 2.89
N GLY A 525 -30.38 8.71 2.19
CA GLY A 525 -31.17 9.91 2.47
C GLY A 525 -31.53 10.16 3.96
N GLY A 526 -31.23 11.38 4.42
CA GLY A 526 -31.87 11.96 5.61
C GLY A 526 -31.31 11.57 6.98
N LYS A 527 -30.24 10.77 7.10
CA LYS A 527 -29.66 10.42 8.41
C LYS A 527 -28.25 10.99 8.60
N ARG A 528 -28.00 11.61 9.76
CA ARG A 528 -26.67 12.07 10.20
C ARG A 528 -25.75 10.87 10.41
N TYR A 529 -24.87 10.57 9.45
CA TYR A 529 -23.85 9.54 9.63
C TYR A 529 -22.79 9.97 10.64
N ARG A 530 -22.50 9.10 11.60
CA ARG A 530 -21.22 9.09 12.32
C ARG A 530 -20.26 8.27 11.45
N PHE A 531 -19.11 8.85 11.10
CA PHE A 531 -18.03 8.07 10.48
C PHE A 531 -17.54 6.98 11.44
N ALA A 532 -17.17 5.83 10.90
CA ALA A 532 -16.45 4.82 11.67
C ALA A 532 -15.10 5.41 12.13
N ARG A 533 -14.75 5.13 13.39
CA ARG A 533 -13.84 5.96 14.19
C ARG A 533 -12.36 5.59 13.95
N SER A 534 -11.68 6.27 13.04
CA SER A 534 -10.32 6.75 13.37
C SER A 534 -10.48 7.92 14.34
N SER A 535 -9.58 8.06 15.32
CA SER A 535 -9.87 8.88 16.51
C SER A 535 -9.67 10.38 16.36
N GLU A 536 -9.16 10.89 15.21
CA GLU A 536 -8.62 12.27 15.14
C GLU A 536 -9.00 13.09 13.89
N ASP A 537 -9.76 12.56 12.91
CA ASP A 537 -10.15 13.32 11.70
C ASP A 537 -11.55 13.96 11.82
N VAL A 538 -11.65 15.26 11.50
CA VAL A 538 -12.92 16.02 11.51
C VAL A 538 -13.82 15.57 10.35
N PRO A 539 -15.11 15.23 10.60
CA PRO A 539 -16.06 14.89 9.54
C PRO A 539 -16.30 16.06 8.56
N GLN A 540 -15.88 15.92 7.30
CA GLN A 540 -16.33 16.82 6.24
C GLN A 540 -17.79 16.51 5.89
N THR A 541 -18.71 17.44 6.15
CA THR A 541 -20.09 17.31 5.70
C THR A 541 -20.21 17.63 4.21
N LEU A 542 -21.33 17.26 3.57
CA LEU A 542 -21.66 17.73 2.22
C LEU A 542 -21.69 19.27 2.12
N SER A 543 -21.95 19.97 3.22
CA SER A 543 -21.85 21.44 3.29
C SER A 543 -20.40 21.92 3.24
N ASP A 544 -19.47 21.20 3.89
CA ASP A 544 -18.05 21.54 3.91
C ASP A 544 -17.40 21.25 2.56
N ILE A 545 -17.71 20.11 1.93
CA ILE A 545 -17.29 19.80 0.55
C ILE A 545 -17.76 20.89 -0.41
N ARG A 546 -19.05 21.28 -0.34
CA ARG A 546 -19.60 22.38 -1.15
C ARG A 546 -18.95 23.74 -0.85
N LYS A 547 -18.59 24.01 0.42
CA LYS A 547 -17.89 25.24 0.83
C LYS A 547 -16.47 25.27 0.26
N GLU A 548 -15.79 24.13 0.25
CA GLU A 548 -14.43 24.00 -0.26
C GLU A 548 -14.39 24.15 -1.78
N ILE A 549 -15.28 23.47 -2.50
CA ILE A 549 -15.42 23.62 -3.97
C ILE A 549 -15.82 25.06 -4.35
N LYS A 550 -16.71 25.72 -3.58
CA LYS A 550 -17.08 27.13 -3.83
C LYS A 550 -15.92 28.12 -3.75
N LYS A 551 -14.85 27.85 -2.97
CA LYS A 551 -13.64 28.69 -2.97
C LYS A 551 -12.91 28.65 -4.32
N ARG A 552 -12.97 27.49 -5.00
CA ARG A 552 -12.25 27.16 -6.25
C ARG A 552 -13.03 27.52 -7.52
N THR A 553 -14.35 27.72 -7.42
CA THR A 553 -15.17 28.28 -8.51
C THR A 553 -15.04 29.80 -8.55
N ARG A 554 -13.94 30.31 -9.12
CA ARG A 554 -13.73 31.75 -9.33
C ARG A 554 -14.36 32.24 -10.65
N TRP A 555 -14.65 33.55 -10.71
CA TRP A 555 -15.20 34.30 -11.85
C TRP A 555 -16.67 34.03 -12.26
N GLY A 556 -17.61 34.35 -11.36
CA GLY A 556 -18.97 34.81 -11.70
C GLY A 556 -19.95 33.75 -12.23
N TRP A 557 -21.25 34.00 -12.04
CA TRP A 557 -22.37 33.14 -12.47
C TRP A 557 -22.37 31.74 -11.82
N SER A 558 -23.07 31.62 -10.69
CA SER A 558 -23.52 30.35 -10.06
C SER A 558 -22.56 29.16 -10.19
N GLY A 559 -21.65 29.02 -9.20
CA GLY A 559 -20.50 28.11 -9.20
C GLY A 559 -20.67 26.78 -9.94
N ASP A 560 -19.64 26.45 -10.73
CA ASP A 560 -19.66 25.44 -11.79
C ASP A 560 -20.40 24.14 -11.44
N ASN A 561 -21.27 23.71 -12.35
CA ASN A 561 -21.78 22.34 -12.36
C ASN A 561 -20.76 21.39 -12.98
N TYR A 562 -20.95 20.08 -12.77
CA TYR A 562 -20.09 19.00 -13.28
C TYR A 562 -19.64 19.20 -14.75
N ASN A 563 -20.57 19.51 -15.65
CA ASN A 563 -20.27 19.65 -17.07
C ASN A 563 -19.47 20.92 -17.36
N GLY A 564 -19.79 22.05 -16.70
CA GLY A 564 -19.00 23.28 -16.77
C GLY A 564 -17.57 23.09 -16.27
N ALA A 565 -17.40 22.39 -15.14
CA ALA A 565 -16.10 22.06 -14.59
C ALA A 565 -15.28 21.16 -15.53
N LEU A 566 -15.89 20.10 -16.09
CA LEU A 566 -15.25 19.26 -17.12
C LEU A 566 -14.85 20.07 -18.36
N SER A 567 -15.71 20.98 -18.85
CA SER A 567 -15.39 21.86 -19.97
C SER A 567 -14.20 22.78 -19.67
N LYS A 568 -14.12 23.37 -18.46
CA LYS A 568 -12.96 24.16 -18.02
C LYS A 568 -11.70 23.30 -17.94
N CYS A 569 -11.73 22.12 -17.31
CA CYS A 569 -10.60 21.20 -17.27
C CYS A 569 -10.12 20.85 -18.69
N LYS A 570 -11.04 20.57 -19.62
CA LYS A 570 -10.69 20.20 -21.00
C LYS A 570 -10.14 21.38 -21.80
N ALA A 571 -10.66 22.59 -21.60
CA ALA A 571 -10.09 23.81 -22.18
C ALA A 571 -8.66 24.02 -21.69
N GLN A 572 -8.42 23.95 -20.38
CA GLN A 572 -7.09 24.08 -19.79
C GLN A 572 -6.12 23.01 -20.31
N TYR A 573 -6.55 21.76 -20.46
CA TYR A 573 -5.75 20.71 -21.08
C TYR A 573 -5.31 21.06 -22.51
N ASN A 574 -6.25 21.48 -23.36
CA ASN A 574 -5.96 21.82 -24.76
C ASN A 574 -5.02 23.02 -24.87
N ASP A 575 -5.24 24.06 -24.07
CA ASP A 575 -4.41 25.27 -24.05
C ASP A 575 -3.01 24.96 -23.48
N CYS A 576 -2.91 24.05 -22.50
CA CYS A 576 -1.64 23.54 -21.97
C CYS A 576 -0.83 22.82 -23.04
N LEU A 577 -1.45 21.92 -23.82
CA LEU A 577 -0.78 21.24 -24.94
C LEU A 577 -0.28 22.23 -26.00
N SER A 578 -1.11 23.22 -26.34
CA SER A 578 -0.75 24.26 -27.32
C SER A 578 0.46 25.08 -26.86
N LEU A 579 0.42 25.58 -25.61
CA LEU A 579 1.47 26.42 -25.02
C LEU A 579 2.81 25.69 -24.87
N ASN A 580 2.79 24.39 -24.56
CA ASN A 580 4.01 23.63 -24.25
C ASN A 580 4.60 22.85 -25.44
N ARG A 581 3.93 22.83 -26.60
CA ARG A 581 4.41 22.11 -27.81
C ARG A 581 5.82 22.55 -28.28
N GLY A 582 6.19 23.80 -28.02
CA GLY A 582 7.49 24.39 -28.39
C GLY A 582 8.41 24.68 -27.21
N VAL A 583 8.22 24.02 -26.05
CA VAL A 583 9.05 24.26 -24.86
C VAL A 583 10.53 23.96 -25.12
N SER A 584 11.41 24.85 -24.67
CA SER A 584 12.87 24.75 -24.82
C SER A 584 13.56 24.67 -23.45
N VAL A 585 14.64 23.89 -23.39
CA VAL A 585 15.41 23.60 -22.16
C VAL A 585 16.88 23.97 -22.29
N ASN A 586 17.19 24.94 -23.15
CA ASN A 586 18.56 25.42 -23.34
C ASN A 586 19.16 25.88 -22.01
N GLY A 587 20.31 25.31 -21.64
CA GLY A 587 20.99 25.58 -20.37
C GLY A 587 20.39 24.94 -19.12
N LYS A 588 19.31 24.14 -19.22
CA LYS A 588 18.69 23.45 -18.07
C LYS A 588 19.18 22.01 -17.90
N CYS A 589 19.34 21.61 -16.65
CA CYS A 589 19.79 20.29 -16.22
C CYS A 589 21.08 19.88 -16.94
N GLY A 590 22.08 20.76 -16.94
CA GLY A 590 23.36 20.54 -17.64
C GLY A 590 24.19 19.41 -17.02
N SER A 591 24.12 19.25 -15.71
CA SER A 591 24.91 18.30 -14.92
C SER A 591 24.11 17.82 -13.72
N PHE A 592 24.38 16.61 -13.22
CA PHE A 592 23.62 16.06 -12.10
C PHE A 592 23.74 16.94 -10.86
N GLY A 593 22.61 17.22 -10.20
CA GLY A 593 22.55 18.09 -9.01
C GLY A 593 22.88 19.56 -9.23
N SER A 594 22.91 20.04 -10.49
CA SER A 594 23.36 21.39 -10.84
C SER A 594 22.79 21.86 -12.18
N GLY A 595 23.00 23.13 -12.54
CA GLY A 595 22.55 23.68 -13.83
C GLY A 595 21.03 23.83 -13.95
N TRP A 596 20.38 24.30 -12.87
CA TRP A 596 19.07 24.95 -12.94
C TRP A 596 19.23 26.45 -13.18
#